data_AF-I3XAW6-F1
#
_entry.id   AF-I3XAW6-F1
#
_cell.length_a   1.000
_cell.length_b   1.000
_cell.length_c   1.000
_cell.angle_alpha   90.00
_cell.angle_beta   90.00
_cell.angle_gamma   90.00
#
_symmetry.space_group_name_H-M   'P 1'
#
loop_
_entity.id
_entity.type
_entity.pdbx_description
1 polymer ?
#
loop_
_entity_poly.entity_id
_entity_poly.type
_entity_poly.pdbx_seq_one_letter_code
_entity_poly.pdbx_strand_id
1 'polypeptide(L)' 'MAAFANQCPTTMAAIDAAMPNASLSEADKAKVMELRQKGEQLHQSGDHAGSEAALGEAKKMLGI' A
#
# COMPACT_ATOMS: atom_id res chain seq x y z
N MET A 1 15.66 6.11 14.41
CA MET A 1 15.44 5.02 13.45
C MET A 1 15.07 5.60 12.09
N ALA A 2 15.99 5.60 11.11
CA ALA A 2 15.73 6.07 9.74
C ALA A 2 15.30 4.93 8.79
N ALA A 3 14.68 3.88 9.33
CA ALA A 3 14.24 2.72 8.55
C ALA A 3 12.89 2.95 7.83
N PHE A 4 12.10 3.94 8.26
CA PHE A 4 10.75 4.21 7.72
C PHE A 4 10.74 4.86 6.33
N ALA A 5 11.74 5.70 6.01
CA ALA A 5 11.79 6.42 4.74
C ALA A 5 11.80 5.46 3.51
N ASN A 6 12.39 4.28 3.66
CA ASN A 6 12.45 3.27 2.60
C ASN A 6 11.33 2.20 2.67
N GLN A 7 10.58 2.11 3.77
CA GLN A 7 9.57 1.07 3.97
C GLN A 7 8.30 1.32 3.13
N CYS A 8 7.87 2.58 2.99
CA CYS A 8 6.68 2.91 2.20
C CYS A 8 6.88 2.60 0.71
N PRO A 9 7.99 3.01 0.05
CA PRO A 9 8.25 2.65 -1.35
C PRO A 9 8.33 1.15 -1.60
N THR A 10 8.99 0.38 -0.73
CA THR A 10 9.05 -1.07 -0.84
C THR A 10 7.66 -1.71 -0.70
N THR A 11 6.84 -1.19 0.21
CA THR A 11 5.48 -1.71 0.41
C THR A 11 4.58 -1.42 -0.77
N MET A 12 4.65 -0.21 -1.33
CA MET A 12 3.93 0.16 -2.56
C MET A 12 4.29 -0.78 -3.71
N ALA A 13 5.59 -1.02 -3.93
CA ALA A 13 6.05 -1.94 -4.97
C ALA A 13 5.54 -3.38 -4.77
N ALA A 14 5.48 -3.87 -3.52
CA ALA A 14 4.94 -5.19 -3.21
C ALA A 14 3.44 -5.31 -3.51
N ILE A 15 2.66 -4.26 -3.19
CA ILE A 15 1.23 -4.18 -3.54
C ILE A 15 1.05 -4.19 -5.06
N ASP A 16 1.82 -3.36 -5.77
CA ASP A 16 1.78 -3.25 -7.23
C ASP A 16 2.11 -4.59 -7.91
N ALA A 17 3.07 -5.35 -7.36
CA ALA A 17 3.44 -6.68 -7.85
C ALA A 17 2.40 -7.78 -7.56
N ALA A 18 1.66 -7.67 -6.46
CA ALA A 18 0.65 -8.66 -6.07
C ALA A 18 -0.69 -8.46 -6.79
N MET A 19 -1.05 -7.21 -7.12
CA MET A 19 -2.33 -6.86 -7.75
C MET A 19 -2.72 -7.67 -9.00
N PRO A 20 -1.81 -7.94 -9.97
CA PRO A 20 -2.14 -8.73 -11.16
C PRO A 20 -2.57 -10.16 -10.85
N ASN A 21 -2.05 -10.74 -9.76
CA ASN A 21 -2.30 -12.12 -9.36
C ASN A 21 -3.32 -12.22 -8.21
N ALA A 22 -3.84 -11.09 -7.74
CA ALA A 22 -4.75 -11.03 -6.61
C ALA A 22 -6.06 -11.77 -6.93
N SER A 23 -6.36 -12.79 -6.12
CA SER A 23 -7.62 -13.53 -6.12
C SER A 23 -8.68 -12.79 -5.29
N LEU A 24 -8.93 -11.54 -5.66
CA LEU A 24 -9.85 -10.61 -4.99
C LEU A 24 -11.01 -10.24 -5.92
N SER A 25 -12.15 -9.87 -5.33
CA SER A 25 -13.26 -9.28 -6.09
C SER A 25 -12.82 -7.97 -6.76
N GLU A 26 -13.52 -7.53 -7.81
CA GLU A 26 -13.20 -6.24 -8.46
C GLU A 26 -13.32 -5.06 -7.47
N ALA A 27 -14.27 -5.13 -6.54
CA ALA A 27 -14.45 -4.13 -5.48
C ALA A 27 -13.24 -4.10 -4.53
N ASP A 28 -12.75 -5.27 -4.11
CA ASP A 28 -11.59 -5.36 -3.23
C ASP A 28 -10.31 -4.92 -3.95
N LYS A 29 -10.15 -5.25 -5.23
CA LYS A 29 -9.05 -4.76 -6.07
C LYS A 29 -9.06 -3.24 -6.17
N ALA A 30 -10.23 -2.64 -6.41
CA ALA A 30 -10.38 -1.19 -6.43
C ALA A 30 -9.98 -0.58 -5.08
N LYS A 31 -10.39 -1.21 -3.97
CA LYS A 31 -10.04 -0.73 -2.63
C LYS A 31 -8.54 -0.82 -2.34
N VAL A 32 -7.88 -1.91 -2.73
CA VAL A 32 -6.42 -2.07 -2.62
C VAL A 32 -5.70 -0.97 -3.41
N MET A 33 -6.15 -0.68 -4.63
CA MET A 33 -5.56 0.40 -5.43
C MET A 33 -5.77 1.79 -4.83
N GLU A 34 -6.96 2.06 -4.28
CA GLU A 34 -7.25 3.32 -3.57
C GLU A 34 -6.32 3.49 -2.35
N LEU A 35 -6.17 2.44 -1.54
CA LEU A 35 -5.27 2.41 -0.38
C LEU A 35 -3.81 2.59 -0.79
N ARG A 36 -3.38 1.98 -1.91
CA ARG A 36 -2.03 2.15 -2.47
C ARG A 36 -1.79 3.58 -2.93
N GLN A 37 -2.74 4.21 -3.62
CA GLN A 37 -2.64 5.60 -4.05
C GLN A 37 -2.62 6.57 -2.87
N LYS A 38 -3.50 6.34 -1.88
CA LYS A 38 -3.52 7.10 -0.64
C LYS A 38 -2.21 6.98 0.12
N GLY A 39 -1.65 5.77 0.19
CA GLY A 39 -0.34 5.51 0.77
C GLY A 39 0.77 6.34 0.11
N GLU A 40 0.78 6.42 -1.22
CA GLU A 40 1.74 7.26 -1.95
C GLU A 40 1.56 8.75 -1.65
N GLN A 41 0.33 9.26 -1.67
CA GLN A 41 0.04 10.66 -1.37
C GLN A 41 0.51 11.04 0.04
N LEU A 42 0.22 10.18 1.03
CA LEU A 42 0.65 10.40 2.41
C LEU A 42 2.17 10.38 2.52
N HIS A 43 2.86 9.44 1.85
CA HIS A 43 4.32 9.42 1.79
C HIS A 43 4.90 10.70 1.19
N GLN A 44 4.37 11.15 0.05
CA GLN A 44 4.80 12.38 -0.62
C GLN A 44 4.55 13.64 0.24
N SER A 45 3.51 13.63 1.07
CA SER A 45 3.19 14.71 2.01
C SER A 45 4.06 14.71 3.29
N GLY A 46 4.88 13.66 3.50
CA GLY A 46 5.69 13.48 4.71
C GLY A 46 4.97 12.73 5.85
N ASP A 47 3.69 12.38 5.68
CA ASP A 47 2.94 11.55 6.62
C ASP A 47 3.25 10.05 6.41
N HIS A 48 4.42 9.63 6.90
CA HIS A 48 4.86 8.24 6.80
C HIS A 48 3.97 7.28 7.60
N ALA A 49 3.51 7.69 8.78
CA ALA A 49 2.64 6.84 9.61
C ALA A 49 1.28 6.59 8.94
N GLY A 50 0.70 7.64 8.34
CA GLY A 50 -0.52 7.50 7.54
C GLY A 50 -0.31 6.63 6.31
N SER A 51 0.84 6.79 5.62
CA SER A 51 1.20 5.96 4.48
C SER A 51 1.25 4.48 4.85
N GLU A 52 1.95 4.15 5.92
CA GLU A 52 2.08 2.77 6.41
C GLU A 52 0.74 2.17 6.84
N ALA A 53 -0.13 2.96 7.47
CA ALA A 53 -1.46 2.49 7.85
C ALA A 53 -2.29 2.11 6.61
N ALA A 54 -2.32 2.98 5.59
CA ALA A 54 -3.05 2.73 4.35
C ALA A 54 -2.46 1.54 3.58
N LEU A 55 -1.14 1.50 3.43
CA LEU A 55 -0.43 0.43 2.73
C LEU A 55 -0.53 -0.90 3.47
N GLY A 56 -0.52 -0.88 4.81
CA GLY A 56 -0.72 -2.06 5.64
C GLY A 56 -2.11 -2.66 5.51
N GLU A 57 -3.14 -1.84 5.32
CA GLU A 57 -4.50 -2.30 5.02
C GLU A 57 -4.58 -2.97 3.63
N ALA A 58 -3.98 -2.34 2.61
CA ALA A 58 -3.88 -2.93 1.26
C ALA A 58 -3.16 -4.28 1.29
N LYS A 59 -2.04 -4.38 2.02
CA LYS A 59 -1.31 -5.62 2.23
C LYS A 59 -2.17 -6.74 2.83
N LYS A 60 -2.94 -6.43 3.89
CA LYS A 60 -3.85 -7.39 4.54
C LYS A 60 -4.90 -7.91 3.58
N MET A 61 -5.48 -7.05 2.75
CA MET A 61 -6.45 -7.46 1.74
C MET A 61 -5.82 -8.37 0.68
N LEU A 62 -4.57 -8.09 0.29
CA LEU A 62 -3.80 -8.92 -0.64
C LEU A 62 -3.24 -10.21 -0.03
N GLY A 63 -3.24 -10.35 1.30
CA GLY A 63 -2.67 -11.50 2.00
C GLY A 63 -1.13 -11.56 1.97
N ILE A 64 -0.45 -10.41 1.91
CA ILE A 64 1.02 -10.27 1.86
C ILE A 64 1.60 -9.49 3.04
#